data_AF-A0A830EME7-F1
#
_entry.id   AF-A0A830EME7-F1
#
_cell.length_a   1.000
_cell.length_b   1.000
_cell.length_c   1.000
_cell.angle_alpha   90.00
_cell.angle_beta   90.00
_cell.angle_gamma   90.00
#
_symmetry.space_group_name_H-M   'P 1'
#
loop_
_entity.id
_entity.type
_entity.pdbx_description
1 polymer ?
#
loop_
_entity_poly.entity_id
_entity_poly.type
_entity_poly.pdbx_seq_one_letter_code
_entity_poly.pdbx_strand_id
1 'polypeptide(L)'
;MGPESTDAQRTPEWACTECGRRHQKHSPPCSRCGNATLRKDTQHADEFEDVGSTGWLDVLEAKYVVGYLVTGLFLVTVLLATAGVINLPGTADGNPRVEDVPGNGATVNGLDIDTVERLYLDQLNDRRAASGYDQLDRSHQLTELATFHNKHEVKQDYGDGSGTTERQREGIIGDACTGKYYRADFAFTTDELAAKHPEPYRNESVLATTLVSAFVENTEEFSNYSRGATGVDVHAVNGEIYIAQFLC
;
A
#
# COMPACT_ATOMS: atom_id res chain seq x y z
N MET A 1 32.80 10.05 22.69
CA MET A 1 34.21 10.42 22.64
C MET A 1 34.43 11.22 21.36
N GLY A 2 34.35 12.54 21.42
CA GLY A 2 34.70 13.46 20.32
C GLY A 2 35.97 14.22 20.72
N PRO A 3 36.85 14.60 19.77
CA PRO A 3 38.18 15.11 20.11
C PRO A 3 38.07 16.48 20.78
N GLU A 4 38.80 16.65 21.89
CA GLU A 4 39.06 17.94 22.51
C GLU A 4 39.57 18.92 21.46
N SER A 5 38.87 20.04 21.30
CA SER A 5 39.33 21.15 20.48
C SER A 5 40.65 21.65 21.07
N THR A 6 41.74 21.41 20.35
CA THR A 6 43.05 21.89 20.71
C THR A 6 42.99 23.42 20.68
N ASP A 7 43.09 24.00 21.87
CA ASP A 7 43.21 25.42 22.11
C ASP A 7 44.32 25.96 21.19
N ALA A 8 43.93 26.63 20.10
CA ALA A 8 44.85 27.14 19.11
C ALA A 8 45.58 28.34 19.72
N GLN A 9 46.58 28.06 20.55
CA GLN A 9 47.48 29.05 21.13
C GLN A 9 48.23 29.74 19.98
N ARG A 10 47.68 30.84 19.48
CA ARG A 10 48.36 31.68 18.49
C ARG A 10 49.63 32.24 19.13
N THR A 11 50.74 32.09 18.41
CA THR A 11 52.06 32.55 18.84
C THR A 11 52.03 34.06 19.11
N PRO A 12 52.45 34.55 20.29
CA PRO A 12 52.38 35.96 20.61
C PRO A 12 53.31 36.79 19.70
N GLU A 13 52.76 37.79 19.03
CA GLU A 13 53.51 38.74 18.21
C GLU A 13 54.04 39.90 19.07
N TRP A 14 55.23 40.39 18.75
CA TRP A 14 55.89 41.49 19.48
C TRP A 14 55.96 42.73 18.59
N ALA A 15 55.36 43.83 19.03
CA ALA A 15 55.37 45.09 18.29
C ALA A 15 56.37 46.07 18.91
N CYS A 16 57.24 46.68 18.09
CA CYS A 16 58.12 47.75 18.53
C CYS A 16 57.31 48.99 18.94
N THR A 17 57.59 49.56 20.13
CA THR A 17 56.83 50.72 20.63
C THR A 17 57.07 52.01 19.82
N GLU A 18 58.23 52.13 19.17
CA GLU A 18 58.59 53.29 18.35
C GLU A 18 58.09 53.20 16.91
N CYS A 19 58.53 52.19 16.14
CA CYS A 19 58.20 52.11 14.71
C CYS A 19 56.97 51.24 14.38
N GLY A 20 56.34 50.61 15.38
CA GLY A 20 55.14 49.78 15.21
C GLY A 20 55.36 48.44 14.49
N ARG A 21 56.59 48.10 14.09
CA ARG A 21 56.87 46.85 13.36
C ARG A 21 56.63 45.63 14.26
N ARG A 22 55.92 44.63 13.72
CA ARG A 22 55.61 43.35 14.36
C ARG A 22 56.69 42.31 14.08
N HIS A 23 57.04 41.53 15.08
CA HIS A 23 58.06 40.49 15.06
C HIS A 23 57.51 39.22 15.74
N GLN A 24 57.79 38.04 15.16
CA GLN A 24 57.34 36.78 15.75
C GLN A 24 58.12 36.38 17.03
N LYS A 25 59.29 36.97 17.26
CA LYS A 25 60.15 36.67 18.42
C LYS A 25 60.56 37.96 19.12
N HIS A 26 60.67 37.89 20.45
CA HIS A 26 61.19 38.99 21.27
C HIS A 26 62.71 39.09 21.14
N SER A 27 63.18 39.88 20.18
CA SER A 27 64.61 40.10 19.93
C SER A 27 64.95 41.60 19.87
N PRO A 28 65.07 42.29 21.03
CA PRO A 28 65.63 43.64 21.05
C PRO A 28 67.15 43.63 20.80
N PRO A 29 67.72 44.66 20.13
CA PRO A 29 67.05 45.86 19.62
C PRO A 29 66.23 45.61 18.34
N CYS A 30 65.17 46.40 18.12
CA CYS A 30 64.36 46.33 16.91
C CYS A 30 65.23 46.49 15.66
N SER A 31 65.16 45.53 14.74
CA SER A 31 66.02 45.47 13.55
C SER A 31 65.88 46.66 12.60
N ARG A 32 64.81 47.46 12.73
CA ARG A 32 64.57 48.63 11.88
C ARG A 32 65.06 49.94 12.49
N CYS A 33 64.77 50.20 13.75
CA CYS A 33 65.02 51.51 14.38
C CYS A 33 65.95 51.46 15.59
N GLY A 34 66.42 50.27 16.00
CA GLY A 34 67.33 50.11 17.13
C GLY A 34 66.68 50.22 18.51
N ASN A 35 65.37 50.45 18.61
CA ASN A 35 64.68 50.57 19.89
C ASN A 35 64.73 49.26 20.69
N ALA A 36 65.03 49.33 21.98
CA ALA A 36 65.17 48.15 22.84
C ALA A 36 63.83 47.62 23.38
N THR A 37 62.74 48.37 23.21
CA THR A 37 61.45 48.05 23.84
C THR A 37 60.45 47.50 22.82
N LEU A 38 60.04 46.25 23.02
CA LEU A 38 58.96 45.60 22.26
C LEU A 38 57.83 45.22 23.22
N ARG A 39 56.59 45.50 22.82
CA ARG A 39 55.37 45.16 23.55
C ARG A 39 54.75 43.90 22.97
N LYS A 40 54.39 42.95 23.84
CA LYS A 40 53.64 41.75 23.45
C LYS A 40 52.22 42.15 23.05
N ASP A 41 51.83 41.82 21.83
CA ASP A 41 50.50 42.09 21.29
C ASP A 41 49.80 40.75 21.06
N THR A 42 48.81 40.46 21.90
CA THR A 42 47.93 39.30 21.75
C THR A 42 46.69 39.78 21.03
N GLN A 43 46.59 39.53 19.72
CA GLN A 43 45.33 39.79 19.02
C GLN A 43 44.23 38.92 19.62
N HIS A 44 43.27 39.58 20.22
CA HIS A 44 42.09 38.99 20.85
C HIS A 44 41.11 38.62 19.72
N ALA A 45 40.56 37.41 19.80
CA ALA A 45 39.82 36.75 18.72
C ALA A 45 38.33 37.17 18.69
N ASP A 46 38.09 38.48 18.75
CA ASP A 46 36.77 39.04 19.02
C ASP A 46 35.93 39.14 17.74
N GLU A 47 36.53 38.89 16.57
CA GLU A 47 35.90 39.10 15.27
C GLU A 47 35.02 37.93 14.79
N PHE A 48 34.88 36.87 15.59
CA PHE A 48 34.01 35.72 15.27
C PHE A 48 32.69 35.69 16.06
N GLU A 49 32.46 36.61 16.99
CA GLU A 49 31.18 36.71 17.73
C GLU A 49 30.04 37.32 16.90
N ASP A 50 30.32 37.89 15.73
CA ASP A 50 29.32 38.46 14.80
C ASP A 50 28.86 37.49 13.70
N VAL A 51 29.28 36.23 13.72
CA VAL A 51 28.64 35.19 12.89
C VAL A 51 27.38 34.72 13.62
N GLY A 52 26.35 35.57 13.56
CA GLY A 52 25.03 35.30 14.10
C GLY A 52 24.57 33.90 13.71
N SER A 53 24.04 33.18 14.70
CA SER A 53 23.52 31.82 14.59
C SER A 53 22.65 31.68 13.35
N THR A 54 23.22 31.16 12.25
CA THR A 54 22.45 30.87 11.05
C THR A 54 21.52 29.74 11.42
N GLY A 55 20.25 30.08 11.67
CA GLY A 55 19.26 29.08 12.05
C GLY A 55 19.10 28.10 10.90
N TRP A 56 18.73 26.85 11.18
CA TRP A 56 18.46 25.85 10.13
C TRP A 56 17.39 26.34 9.12
N LEU A 57 16.57 27.32 9.52
CA LEU A 57 15.59 28.01 8.69
C LEU A 57 16.17 29.03 7.72
N ASP A 58 17.35 29.62 7.98
CA ASP A 58 18.03 30.53 7.04
C ASP A 58 18.60 29.79 5.82
N VAL A 59 18.80 28.47 5.94
CA VAL A 59 19.19 27.60 4.82
C VAL A 59 18.01 27.32 3.89
N LEU A 60 16.77 27.46 4.39
CA LEU A 60 15.57 27.30 3.57
C LEU A 60 15.34 28.56 2.73
N GLU A 61 15.88 28.53 1.52
CA GLU A 61 15.61 29.60 0.56
C GLU A 61 14.12 29.62 0.22
N ALA A 62 13.44 30.74 0.52
CA ALA A 62 11.98 30.88 0.41
C ALA A 62 11.43 30.44 -0.95
N LYS A 63 12.22 30.61 -2.02
CA LYS A 63 11.88 30.22 -3.40
C LYS A 63 11.75 28.70 -3.60
N TYR A 64 12.33 27.89 -2.73
CA TYR A 64 12.32 26.43 -2.81
C TYR A 64 11.42 25.75 -1.77
N VAL A 65 10.88 26.49 -0.80
CA VAL A 65 10.00 25.93 0.26
C VAL A 65 8.83 25.16 -0.34
N VAL A 66 8.18 25.71 -1.37
CA VAL A 66 7.08 25.03 -2.08
C VAL A 66 7.56 23.74 -2.73
N GLY A 67 8.75 23.74 -3.35
CA GLY A 67 9.36 22.55 -3.94
C GLY A 67 9.61 21.46 -2.89
N TYR A 68 10.18 21.81 -1.74
CA TYR A 68 10.42 20.85 -0.66
C TYR A 68 9.13 20.26 -0.09
N LEU A 69 8.07 21.06 0.04
CA LEU A 69 6.76 20.54 0.47
C LEU A 69 6.18 19.55 -0.53
N VAL A 70 6.25 19.87 -1.84
CA VAL A 70 5.79 18.96 -2.90
C VAL A 70 6.63 17.67 -2.91
N THR A 71 7.95 17.77 -2.82
CA THR A 71 8.84 16.60 -2.76
C THR A 71 8.59 15.77 -1.50
N GLY A 72 8.42 16.41 -0.35
CA GLY A 72 8.10 15.74 0.91
C GLY A 72 6.77 14.99 0.81
N LEU A 73 5.73 15.63 0.28
CA LEU A 73 4.43 15.01 0.04
C LEU A 73 4.55 13.82 -0.92
N PHE A 74 5.31 13.97 -2.01
CA PHE A 74 5.55 12.89 -2.96
C PHE A 74 6.26 11.70 -2.28
N LEU A 75 7.33 11.94 -1.53
CA LEU A 75 8.07 10.90 -0.83
C LEU A 75 7.21 10.18 0.21
N VAL A 76 6.40 10.92 0.98
CA VAL A 76 5.44 10.32 1.93
C VAL A 76 4.42 9.46 1.19
N THR A 77 3.86 9.96 0.09
CA THR A 77 2.90 9.20 -0.73
C THR A 77 3.53 7.91 -1.27
N VAL A 78 4.76 7.97 -1.80
CA VAL A 78 5.50 6.79 -2.27
C VAL A 78 5.74 5.80 -1.14
N LEU A 79 6.19 6.26 0.04
CA LEU A 79 6.42 5.39 1.19
C LEU A 79 5.15 4.71 1.66
N LEU A 80 4.04 5.46 1.77
CA LEU A 80 2.73 4.91 2.14
C LEU A 80 2.23 3.91 1.10
N ALA A 81 2.46 4.15 -0.19
CA ALA A 81 2.12 3.20 -1.25
C ALA A 81 2.98 1.92 -1.15
N THR A 82 4.29 2.04 -0.93
CA THR A 82 5.17 0.86 -0.72
C THR A 82 4.81 0.07 0.53
N ALA A 83 4.23 0.73 1.54
CA ALA A 83 3.74 0.10 2.77
C ALA A 83 2.30 -0.45 2.63
N GLY A 84 1.63 -0.26 1.48
CA GLY A 84 0.26 -0.73 1.25
C GLY A 84 -0.83 0.06 1.97
N VAL A 85 -0.53 1.27 2.46
CA VAL A 85 -1.48 2.09 3.23
C VAL A 85 -2.39 2.92 2.33
N ILE A 86 -1.91 3.34 1.16
CA ILE A 86 -2.68 4.12 0.17
C ILE A 86 -2.46 3.58 -1.25
N ASN A 87 -3.47 3.73 -2.11
CA ASN A 87 -3.39 3.36 -3.52
C ASN A 87 -3.07 4.58 -4.39
N LEU A 88 -2.08 4.46 -5.27
CA LEU A 88 -1.69 5.52 -6.22
C LEU A 88 -2.47 5.36 -7.54
N PRO A 89 -2.97 6.46 -8.13
CA PRO A 89 -3.57 6.40 -9.46
C PRO A 89 -2.52 5.99 -10.49
N GLY A 90 -2.79 4.93 -11.26
CA GLY A 90 -1.90 4.43 -12.32
C GLY A 90 -0.88 3.38 -11.88
N THR A 91 -0.78 3.05 -10.59
CA THR A 91 -0.14 1.80 -10.16
C THR A 91 -1.21 0.73 -10.19
N ALA A 92 -1.12 -0.22 -11.13
CA ALA A 92 -1.95 -1.42 -11.10
C ALA A 92 -1.78 -2.08 -9.72
N ASP A 93 -2.86 -2.61 -9.16
CA ASP A 93 -2.96 -3.21 -7.83
C ASP A 93 -2.17 -4.54 -7.73
N GLY A 94 -1.11 -4.71 -8.53
CA GLY A 94 -0.56 -6.00 -8.94
C GLY A 94 -1.52 -6.80 -9.84
N ASN A 95 -2.82 -6.52 -9.77
CA ASN A 95 -3.87 -7.28 -10.40
C ASN A 95 -4.49 -6.53 -11.60
N PRO A 96 -4.71 -7.18 -12.77
CA PRO A 96 -5.34 -6.53 -13.91
C PRO A 96 -6.82 -6.23 -13.60
N ARG A 97 -7.24 -4.97 -13.73
CA ARG A 97 -8.67 -4.63 -13.65
C ARG A 97 -9.38 -5.01 -14.94
N VAL A 98 -10.55 -5.61 -14.81
CA VAL A 98 -11.44 -5.92 -15.94
C VAL A 98 -12.52 -4.85 -15.99
N GLU A 99 -12.44 -4.00 -17.02
CA GLU A 99 -13.39 -2.92 -17.28
C GLU A 99 -14.40 -3.32 -18.36
N ASP A 100 -15.48 -2.53 -18.47
CA ASP A 100 -16.56 -2.72 -19.44
C ASP A 100 -17.19 -4.13 -19.40
N VAL A 101 -17.45 -4.62 -18.19
CA VAL A 101 -18.11 -5.92 -17.96
C VAL A 101 -19.62 -5.71 -18.06
N PRO A 102 -20.33 -6.38 -18.98
CA PRO A 102 -21.78 -6.31 -19.08
C PRO A 102 -22.47 -6.72 -17.77
N GLY A 103 -23.62 -6.11 -17.46
CA GLY A 103 -24.36 -6.41 -16.24
C GLY A 103 -23.95 -5.56 -15.04
N ASN A 104 -24.12 -6.08 -13.84
CA ASN A 104 -23.94 -5.36 -12.59
C ASN A 104 -23.37 -6.30 -11.51
N GLY A 105 -22.21 -5.92 -10.96
CA GLY A 105 -21.56 -6.61 -9.83
C GLY A 105 -21.84 -5.98 -8.46
N ALA A 106 -22.61 -4.89 -8.40
CA ALA A 106 -22.97 -4.22 -7.16
C ALA A 106 -24.41 -4.52 -6.71
N THR A 107 -25.34 -4.69 -7.66
CA THR A 107 -26.76 -4.92 -7.33
C THR A 107 -27.45 -5.88 -8.29
N VAL A 108 -28.40 -6.67 -7.76
CA VAL A 108 -29.28 -7.55 -8.55
C VAL A 108 -30.73 -7.41 -8.07
N ASN A 109 -31.65 -7.02 -8.96
CA ASN A 109 -33.07 -6.78 -8.61
C ASN A 109 -33.26 -5.85 -7.40
N GLY A 110 -32.37 -4.86 -7.22
CA GLY A 110 -32.40 -3.92 -6.09
C GLY A 110 -31.76 -4.44 -4.80
N LEU A 111 -31.25 -5.67 -4.78
CA LEU A 111 -30.50 -6.25 -3.67
C LEU A 111 -29.01 -5.94 -3.80
N ASP A 112 -28.35 -5.70 -2.68
CA ASP A 112 -26.91 -5.44 -2.60
C ASP A 112 -26.09 -6.73 -2.73
N ILE A 113 -25.25 -6.83 -3.78
CA ILE A 113 -24.49 -8.05 -4.07
C ILE A 113 -23.43 -8.33 -3.00
N ASP A 114 -22.74 -7.31 -2.50
CA ASP A 114 -21.74 -7.47 -1.43
C ASP A 114 -22.36 -8.09 -0.17
N THR A 115 -23.60 -7.73 0.15
CA THR A 115 -24.37 -8.32 1.24
C THR A 115 -24.80 -9.75 0.90
N VAL A 116 -25.22 -10.03 -0.33
CA VAL A 116 -25.54 -11.39 -0.80
C VAL A 116 -24.35 -12.32 -0.69
N GLU A 117 -23.15 -11.91 -1.13
CA GLU A 117 -21.92 -12.70 -1.03
C GLU A 117 -21.54 -13.04 0.40
N ARG A 118 -21.66 -12.06 1.30
CA ARG A 118 -21.37 -12.24 2.72
C ARG A 118 -22.34 -13.25 3.34
N LEU A 119 -23.64 -13.05 3.11
CA LEU A 119 -24.69 -13.96 3.61
C LEU A 119 -24.59 -15.34 2.97
N TYR A 120 -24.18 -15.44 1.70
CA TYR A 120 -23.93 -16.70 1.02
C TYR A 120 -22.84 -17.50 1.75
N LEU A 121 -21.70 -16.87 2.07
CA LEU A 121 -20.61 -17.53 2.77
C LEU A 121 -21.00 -17.88 4.23
N ASP A 122 -21.70 -16.99 4.93
CA ASP A 122 -22.18 -17.25 6.30
C ASP A 122 -23.10 -18.48 6.33
N GLN A 123 -24.10 -18.52 5.44
CA GLN A 123 -25.06 -19.62 5.36
C GLN A 123 -24.44 -20.93 4.85
N LEU A 124 -23.46 -20.84 3.94
CA LEU A 124 -22.66 -22.00 3.53
C LEU A 124 -21.89 -22.56 4.73
N ASN A 125 -21.25 -21.70 5.53
CA ASN A 125 -20.52 -22.09 6.73
C ASN A 125 -21.43 -22.68 7.82
N ASP A 126 -22.65 -22.16 7.99
CA ASP A 126 -23.65 -22.76 8.88
C ASP A 126 -24.01 -24.19 8.44
N ARG A 127 -24.21 -24.41 7.14
CA ARG A 127 -24.51 -25.73 6.58
C ARG A 127 -23.34 -26.70 6.68
N ARG A 128 -22.12 -26.21 6.49
CA ARG A 128 -20.88 -26.96 6.71
C ARG A 128 -20.75 -27.40 8.17
N ALA A 129 -20.93 -26.47 9.12
CA ALA A 129 -20.88 -26.76 10.54
C ALA A 129 -21.97 -27.77 10.96
N ALA A 130 -23.19 -27.64 10.45
CA ALA A 130 -24.27 -28.61 10.67
C ALA A 130 -23.95 -30.01 10.13
N SER A 131 -23.07 -30.10 9.14
CA SER A 131 -22.60 -31.36 8.54
C SER A 131 -21.27 -31.85 9.13
N GLY A 132 -20.73 -31.17 10.16
CA GLY A 132 -19.51 -31.57 10.87
C GLY A 132 -18.20 -31.14 10.21
N TYR A 133 -18.23 -30.20 9.26
CA TYR A 133 -17.04 -29.64 8.61
C TYR A 133 -16.65 -28.29 9.22
N ASP A 134 -15.36 -27.91 9.13
CA ASP A 134 -14.92 -26.59 9.59
C ASP A 134 -15.42 -25.48 8.66
N GLN A 135 -15.50 -24.27 9.20
CA GLN A 135 -15.86 -23.07 8.44
C GLN A 135 -14.72 -22.67 7.50
N LEU A 136 -15.08 -22.02 6.40
CA LEU A 136 -14.16 -21.40 5.47
C LEU A 136 -13.91 -19.95 5.87
N ASP A 137 -12.64 -19.55 5.90
CA ASP A 137 -12.23 -18.17 6.19
C ASP A 137 -12.25 -17.32 4.91
N ARG A 138 -12.79 -16.10 4.95
CA ARG A 138 -12.77 -15.21 3.79
C ARG A 138 -11.34 -14.69 3.54
N SER A 139 -10.85 -14.87 2.32
CA SER A 139 -9.55 -14.35 1.87
C SER A 139 -9.74 -13.23 0.87
N HIS A 140 -9.09 -12.10 1.12
CA HIS A 140 -9.12 -10.95 0.20
C HIS A 140 -8.54 -11.31 -1.17
N GLN A 141 -7.37 -11.95 -1.20
CA GLN A 141 -6.73 -12.35 -2.47
C GLN A 141 -7.60 -13.32 -3.27
N LEU A 142 -8.26 -14.27 -2.61
CA LEU A 142 -9.16 -15.20 -3.30
C LEU A 142 -10.44 -14.51 -3.77
N THR A 143 -10.95 -13.51 -3.04
CA THR A 143 -12.06 -12.67 -3.53
C THR A 143 -11.63 -11.88 -4.76
N GLU A 144 -10.44 -11.28 -4.78
CA GLU A 144 -9.94 -10.57 -5.97
C GLU A 144 -9.79 -11.50 -7.19
N LEU A 145 -9.33 -12.73 -6.96
CA LEU A 145 -9.29 -13.77 -7.99
C LEU A 145 -10.68 -14.15 -8.48
N ALA A 146 -11.63 -14.36 -7.57
CA ALA A 146 -13.02 -14.67 -7.91
C ALA A 146 -13.62 -13.55 -8.77
N THR A 147 -13.46 -12.29 -8.36
CA THR A 147 -13.92 -11.11 -9.12
C THR A 147 -13.26 -11.01 -10.49
N PHE A 148 -11.94 -11.19 -10.57
CA PHE A 148 -11.23 -11.17 -11.84
C PHE A 148 -11.73 -12.28 -12.78
N HIS A 149 -11.89 -13.50 -12.25
CA HIS A 149 -12.34 -14.64 -13.02
C HIS A 149 -13.78 -14.48 -13.51
N ASN A 150 -14.70 -14.13 -12.60
CA ASN A 150 -16.12 -14.02 -12.89
C ASN A 150 -16.40 -12.97 -13.98
N LYS A 151 -15.73 -11.81 -13.89
CA LYS A 151 -15.82 -10.76 -14.90
C LYS A 151 -15.33 -11.21 -16.28
N HIS A 152 -14.28 -12.04 -16.33
CA HIS A 152 -13.78 -12.59 -17.59
C HIS A 152 -14.77 -13.59 -18.20
N GLU A 153 -15.41 -14.44 -17.40
CA GLU A 153 -16.47 -15.36 -17.87
C GLU A 153 -17.66 -14.56 -18.42
N VAL A 154 -18.14 -13.55 -17.69
CA VAL A 154 -19.24 -12.69 -18.16
C VAL A 154 -18.88 -11.98 -19.48
N LYS A 155 -17.64 -11.49 -19.63
CA LYS A 155 -17.20 -10.87 -20.89
C LYS A 155 -17.03 -11.88 -22.02
N GLN A 156 -16.69 -13.13 -21.72
CA GLN A 156 -16.64 -14.19 -22.73
C GLN A 156 -18.03 -14.50 -23.28
N ASP A 157 -19.04 -14.54 -22.41
CA ASP A 157 -20.40 -14.94 -22.79
C ASP A 157 -21.23 -13.78 -23.38
N TYR A 158 -21.06 -12.55 -22.87
CA TYR A 158 -21.88 -11.39 -23.24
C TYR A 158 -21.11 -10.20 -23.81
N GLY A 159 -19.79 -10.31 -23.97
CA GLY A 159 -18.93 -9.23 -24.46
C GLY A 159 -18.02 -9.66 -25.60
N ASP A 160 -16.88 -8.98 -25.69
CA ASP A 160 -15.78 -9.27 -26.63
C ASP A 160 -14.58 -9.91 -25.92
N GLY A 161 -14.79 -10.43 -24.71
CA GLY A 161 -13.74 -10.97 -23.85
C GLY A 161 -13.39 -12.43 -24.13
N SER A 162 -12.43 -12.92 -23.36
CA SER A 162 -12.06 -14.34 -23.29
C SER A 162 -11.87 -14.74 -21.83
N GLY A 163 -12.10 -16.01 -21.51
CA GLY A 163 -11.91 -16.55 -20.16
C GLY A 163 -10.45 -16.46 -19.69
N THR A 164 -10.25 -16.64 -18.38
CA THR A 164 -8.91 -16.51 -17.78
C THR A 164 -8.03 -17.72 -18.06
N THR A 165 -6.74 -17.48 -18.31
CA THR A 165 -5.73 -18.54 -18.36
C THR A 165 -5.27 -18.96 -16.96
N GLU A 166 -4.73 -20.18 -16.82
CA GLU A 166 -4.14 -20.66 -15.56
C GLU A 166 -3.07 -19.70 -15.00
N ARG A 167 -2.14 -19.27 -15.86
CA ARG A 167 -1.06 -18.35 -15.49
C ARG A 167 -1.56 -17.01 -14.94
N GLN A 168 -2.67 -16.50 -15.48
CA GLN A 168 -3.28 -15.27 -14.95
C GLN A 168 -3.78 -15.53 -13.53
N ARG A 169 -4.55 -16.61 -13.32
CA ARG A 169 -5.09 -16.98 -12.00
C ARG A 169 -3.98 -17.22 -10.97
N GLU A 170 -2.95 -17.98 -11.31
CA GLU A 170 -1.78 -18.23 -10.45
C GLU A 170 -1.07 -16.92 -10.04
N GLY A 171 -1.01 -15.94 -10.94
CA GLY A 171 -0.43 -14.62 -10.66
C GLY A 171 -1.21 -13.83 -9.60
N ILE A 172 -2.52 -14.01 -9.50
CA ILE A 172 -3.37 -13.35 -8.49
C ILE A 172 -3.33 -14.10 -7.17
N ILE A 173 -3.36 -15.43 -7.21
CA ILE A 173 -3.29 -16.29 -6.02
C ILE A 173 -2.03 -15.96 -5.21
N GLY A 174 -0.88 -15.83 -5.88
CA GLY A 174 0.40 -15.63 -5.22
C GLY A 174 0.64 -16.67 -4.15
N ASP A 175 0.88 -16.22 -2.92
CA ASP A 175 1.13 -17.08 -1.76
C ASP A 175 -0.13 -17.38 -0.92
N ALA A 176 -1.32 -16.96 -1.38
CA ALA A 176 -2.58 -17.15 -0.65
C ALA A 176 -2.93 -18.65 -0.48
N CYS A 177 -2.37 -19.52 -1.33
CA CYS A 177 -2.62 -20.95 -1.32
C CYS A 177 -1.31 -21.72 -1.29
N THR A 178 -1.12 -22.53 -0.26
CA THR A 178 0.02 -23.46 -0.18
C THR A 178 -0.32 -24.75 -0.94
N GLY A 179 -0.44 -24.68 -2.27
CA GLY A 179 -0.66 -25.85 -3.13
C GLY A 179 -1.77 -25.69 -4.15
N LYS A 180 -2.53 -26.77 -4.39
CA LYS A 180 -3.64 -26.76 -5.34
C LYS A 180 -4.79 -25.92 -4.77
N TYR A 181 -5.40 -25.13 -5.64
CA TYR A 181 -6.66 -24.47 -5.38
C TYR A 181 -7.78 -25.19 -6.13
N TYR A 182 -9.00 -25.00 -5.65
CA TYR A 182 -10.22 -25.48 -6.28
C TYR A 182 -11.04 -24.30 -6.74
N ARG A 183 -11.79 -24.53 -7.82
CA ARG A 183 -12.64 -23.54 -8.45
C ARG A 183 -14.01 -24.15 -8.68
N ALA A 184 -15.06 -23.39 -8.40
CA ALA A 184 -16.39 -23.71 -8.85
C ALA A 184 -17.06 -22.48 -9.43
N ASP A 185 -17.60 -22.65 -10.63
CA ASP A 185 -18.20 -21.61 -11.43
C ASP A 185 -19.62 -22.07 -11.78
N PHE A 186 -20.61 -21.21 -11.51
CA PHE A 186 -22.01 -21.48 -11.82
C PHE A 186 -22.65 -20.27 -12.45
N ALA A 187 -23.56 -20.51 -13.38
CA ALA A 187 -24.52 -19.53 -13.86
C ALA A 187 -25.93 -20.08 -13.58
N PHE A 188 -26.79 -19.21 -13.03
CA PHE A 188 -28.18 -19.55 -12.78
C PHE A 188 -29.09 -18.51 -13.42
N THR A 189 -30.03 -18.99 -14.23
CA THR A 189 -31.14 -18.18 -14.72
C THR A 189 -32.13 -17.85 -13.61
N THR A 190 -32.91 -16.79 -13.82
CA THR A 190 -34.00 -16.44 -12.90
C THR A 190 -35.01 -17.58 -12.70
N ASP A 191 -35.31 -18.36 -13.74
CA ASP A 191 -36.24 -19.48 -13.66
C ASP A 191 -35.68 -20.65 -12.84
N GLU A 192 -34.37 -20.93 -12.97
CA GLU A 192 -33.70 -21.95 -12.15
C GLU A 192 -33.70 -21.56 -10.67
N LEU A 193 -33.48 -20.29 -10.35
CA LEU A 193 -33.56 -19.80 -8.97
C LEU A 193 -35.01 -19.84 -8.45
N ALA A 194 -35.99 -19.49 -9.28
CA ALA A 194 -37.40 -19.56 -8.92
C ALA A 194 -37.87 -21.00 -8.64
N ALA A 195 -37.28 -21.99 -9.32
CA ALA A 195 -37.52 -23.41 -9.05
C ALA A 195 -36.97 -23.86 -7.68
N LYS A 196 -35.97 -23.15 -7.12
CA LYS A 196 -35.41 -23.41 -5.79
C LYS A 196 -36.15 -22.67 -4.69
N HIS A 197 -36.55 -21.43 -4.95
CA HIS A 197 -37.31 -20.62 -4.00
C HIS A 197 -38.29 -19.74 -4.78
N PRO A 198 -39.60 -19.72 -4.45
CA PRO A 198 -40.62 -19.04 -5.26
C PRO A 198 -40.42 -17.52 -5.36
N GLU A 199 -39.74 -16.91 -4.39
CA GLU A 199 -39.43 -15.48 -4.35
C GLU A 199 -37.93 -15.30 -4.04
N PRO A 200 -37.01 -15.64 -4.96
CA PRO A 200 -35.58 -15.71 -4.65
C PRO A 200 -34.99 -14.31 -4.42
N TYR A 201 -35.58 -13.27 -5.01
CA TYR A 201 -35.15 -11.88 -4.91
C TYR A 201 -35.88 -11.07 -3.82
N ARG A 202 -36.54 -11.73 -2.86
CA ARG A 202 -37.30 -11.04 -1.81
C ARG A 202 -36.42 -10.14 -0.93
N ASN A 203 -35.23 -10.61 -0.61
CA ASN A 203 -34.16 -9.90 0.11
C ASN A 203 -32.84 -10.66 -0.07
N GLU A 204 -31.74 -10.05 0.36
CA GLU A 204 -30.38 -10.55 0.22
C GLU A 204 -30.19 -11.92 0.90
N SER A 205 -30.79 -12.11 2.07
CA SER A 205 -30.69 -13.38 2.81
C SER A 205 -31.36 -14.53 2.08
N VAL A 206 -32.54 -14.30 1.49
CA VAL A 206 -33.28 -15.30 0.72
C VAL A 206 -32.54 -15.65 -0.56
N LEU A 207 -31.98 -14.65 -1.25
CA LEU A 207 -31.17 -14.90 -2.44
C LEU A 207 -29.94 -15.73 -2.08
N ALA A 208 -29.20 -15.34 -1.04
CA ALA A 208 -28.06 -16.11 -0.53
C ALA A 208 -28.42 -17.57 -0.21
N THR A 209 -29.55 -17.83 0.47
CA THR A 209 -29.99 -19.20 0.79
C THR A 209 -30.30 -20.00 -0.46
N THR A 210 -30.92 -19.35 -1.45
CA THR A 210 -31.25 -19.96 -2.74
C THR A 210 -29.97 -20.35 -3.48
N LEU A 211 -28.98 -19.47 -3.51
CA LEU A 211 -27.68 -19.71 -4.13
C LEU A 211 -26.89 -20.81 -3.43
N VAL A 212 -26.87 -20.86 -2.09
CA VAL A 212 -26.23 -21.95 -1.33
C VAL A 212 -26.90 -23.29 -1.64
N SER A 213 -28.24 -23.31 -1.71
CA SER A 213 -28.98 -24.53 -2.02
C SER A 213 -28.66 -25.03 -3.43
N ALA A 214 -28.65 -24.12 -4.41
CA ALA A 214 -28.28 -24.44 -5.78
C ALA A 214 -26.82 -24.92 -5.89
N PHE A 215 -25.90 -24.27 -5.17
CA PHE A 215 -24.49 -24.64 -5.14
C PHE A 215 -24.27 -26.06 -4.60
N VAL A 216 -24.83 -26.39 -3.44
CA VAL A 216 -24.62 -27.69 -2.77
C VAL A 216 -25.14 -28.85 -3.62
N GLU A 217 -26.25 -28.66 -4.34
CA GLU A 217 -26.76 -29.69 -5.24
C GLU A 217 -25.84 -29.96 -6.44
N ASN A 218 -25.08 -28.95 -6.89
CA ASN A 218 -24.17 -29.08 -8.02
C ASN A 218 -22.74 -29.47 -7.61
N THR A 219 -22.42 -29.49 -6.30
CA THR A 219 -21.05 -29.67 -5.80
C THR A 219 -20.94 -30.64 -4.63
N GLU A 220 -21.10 -31.94 -4.91
CA GLU A 220 -20.81 -32.97 -3.89
C GLU A 220 -19.35 -32.90 -3.39
N GLU A 221 -18.39 -32.51 -4.26
CA GLU A 221 -16.96 -32.40 -3.93
C GLU A 221 -16.61 -31.31 -2.90
N PHE A 222 -17.42 -30.25 -2.79
CA PHE A 222 -17.13 -29.13 -1.87
C PHE A 222 -17.39 -29.44 -0.40
N SER A 223 -18.15 -30.50 -0.14
CA SER A 223 -18.42 -30.97 1.21
C SER A 223 -17.20 -31.60 1.89
N ASN A 224 -16.24 -32.16 1.13
CA ASN A 224 -15.12 -32.92 1.71
C ASN A 224 -13.93 -32.08 2.19
N TYR A 225 -13.97 -30.75 2.07
CA TYR A 225 -12.87 -29.90 2.56
C TYR A 225 -12.94 -29.76 4.08
N SER A 226 -11.91 -30.27 4.75
CA SER A 226 -11.83 -30.20 6.21
C SER A 226 -11.77 -28.76 6.73
N ARG A 227 -11.00 -27.87 6.09
CA ARG A 227 -10.76 -26.45 6.45
C ARG A 227 -10.19 -25.69 5.25
N GLY A 228 -10.27 -24.36 5.23
CA GLY A 228 -9.72 -23.59 4.13
C GLY A 228 -10.03 -22.09 4.12
N ALA A 229 -9.32 -21.34 3.27
CA ALA A 229 -9.63 -19.98 2.89
C ALA A 229 -10.43 -19.96 1.57
N THR A 230 -11.36 -19.02 1.44
CA THR A 230 -12.21 -18.91 0.25
C THR A 230 -12.42 -17.48 -0.19
N GLY A 231 -12.64 -17.31 -1.49
CA GLY A 231 -13.14 -16.09 -2.10
C GLY A 231 -14.33 -16.41 -2.99
N VAL A 232 -15.34 -15.57 -2.93
CA VAL A 232 -16.54 -15.64 -3.76
C VAL A 232 -16.76 -14.28 -4.42
N ASP A 233 -17.28 -14.30 -5.64
CA ASP A 233 -17.78 -13.15 -6.36
C ASP A 233 -19.09 -13.51 -7.05
N VAL A 234 -20.06 -12.60 -7.01
CA VAL A 234 -21.36 -12.73 -7.66
C VAL A 234 -21.55 -11.60 -8.66
N HIS A 235 -21.98 -11.91 -9.88
CA HIS A 235 -22.21 -10.93 -10.92
C HIS A 235 -23.50 -11.21 -11.67
N ALA A 236 -24.35 -10.19 -11.85
CA ALA A 236 -25.65 -10.36 -12.50
C ALA A 236 -25.65 -9.75 -13.91
N VAL A 237 -26.10 -10.50 -14.91
CA VAL A 237 -26.17 -10.04 -16.31
C VAL A 237 -27.39 -10.66 -17.00
N ASN A 238 -28.20 -9.86 -17.69
CA ASN A 238 -29.35 -10.33 -18.50
C ASN A 238 -30.33 -11.31 -17.82
N GLY A 239 -30.49 -11.23 -16.50
CA GLY A 239 -31.39 -12.14 -15.74
C GLY A 239 -30.74 -13.46 -15.31
N GLU A 240 -29.42 -13.58 -15.51
CA GLU A 240 -28.57 -14.64 -15.01
C GLU A 240 -27.66 -14.13 -13.89
N ILE A 241 -27.35 -15.01 -12.94
CA ILE A 241 -26.39 -14.77 -11.86
C ILE A 241 -25.20 -15.71 -12.06
N TYR A 242 -24.03 -15.12 -12.24
CA TYR A 242 -22.75 -15.81 -12.29
C TYR A 242 -22.11 -15.78 -10.92
N ILE A 243 -21.63 -16.94 -10.46
CA ILE A 243 -20.93 -17.11 -9.19
C ILE A 243 -19.61 -17.79 -9.48
N ALA A 244 -18.52 -17.17 -9.04
CA ALA A 244 -17.20 -17.78 -9.02
C ALA A 244 -16.77 -17.96 -7.57
N GLN A 245 -16.34 -19.17 -7.20
CA GLN A 245 -15.79 -19.45 -5.89
C GLN A 245 -14.44 -20.18 -5.99
N PHE A 246 -13.44 -19.67 -5.28
CA PHE A 246 -12.11 -20.25 -5.18
C PHE A 246 -11.82 -20.66 -3.74
N LEU A 247 -11.25 -21.86 -3.58
CA LEU A 247 -10.90 -22.44 -2.27
C LEU A 247 -9.47 -22.93 -2.26
N CYS A 248 -8.86 -22.72 -1.10
CA CYS A 248 -7.62 -23.31 -0.64
C CYS A 248 -7.85 -23.78 0.81
#